data_AF-A0A316YJE4-F1
#
_entry.id   AF-A0A316YJE4-F1
#
_cell.length_a   1.000
_cell.length_b   1.000
_cell.length_c   1.000
_cell.angle_alpha   90.00
_cell.angle_beta   90.00
_cell.angle_gamma   90.00
#
_symmetry.space_group_name_H-M   'P 1'
#
loop_
_entity.id
_entity.type
_entity.pdbx_description
1 polymer ?
#
loop_
_entity_poly.entity_id
_entity_poly.type
_entity_poly.pdbx_seq_one_letter_code
_entity_poly.pdbx_strand_id
1 'polypeptide(L)'
;MSTTARASASPPPNPEAKRPRLGNGPRNGESPKRFNGPAAGAGAGAEAGSSAKAAKMEAKRTAHRLKMKRKDRERTLAKTGEEPIAYDILEMLGAEKVQSILAAGAAKEFEDKFSKGTELELVIERLSSHGDGLAKAASGDWVVAVPRCLPGETVRAKVFGNERLHSKADLVEIVKPAAESSSAPIKRQDELVRCKYFSSCSGCQYQMLSYDTQLAIKQNVVRRAFANFAKLDPLLIPDTLPTIPSPLQYSYRTKLTPHFEIPFEIRQERRRTRGKETPTSFFSDDVDVAVGFGRLGGKDVLDIEECSIATATINGALPAERQKVKCAIKSYKNGATVLLRDSLRSFESLAEDKTTENGAQYDTEVVTNHKAGVKERVNDTKFDSPAGAFFQNNRSILPSLLGYVREQIILHSTPTPTADTAAAESDQEKASRYLVDAYCGSGLFSLCLADLFEQVSGVEISQDSIKYAKTNAELNGITNAQFLAGNAEDIFAKIAYPSDKTTVIIDPPRRGCDEAFIRQLLELDPWLIVYVSCNVHTQARDVGQIVRGRSADGQERRYDVLSVRGADLFPQTHHVEGVCVLKRRQ
;
A
#
# COMPACT_ATOMS: atom_id res chain seq x y z
N MET A 1 38.29 -42.03 34.84
CA MET A 1 37.43 -41.13 35.65
C MET A 1 37.57 -39.72 35.11
N SER A 2 36.48 -38.95 35.17
CA SER A 2 36.30 -37.55 34.75
C SER A 2 35.91 -37.30 33.28
N THR A 3 34.61 -37.44 33.09
CA THR A 3 33.72 -36.86 32.07
C THR A 3 33.80 -35.32 32.04
N THR A 4 33.89 -34.72 30.85
CA THR A 4 33.45 -33.33 30.63
C THR A 4 32.47 -33.29 29.46
N ALA A 5 31.19 -33.16 29.83
CA ALA A 5 30.08 -32.97 28.92
C ALA A 5 30.17 -31.59 28.27
N ARG A 6 30.08 -31.54 26.94
CA ARG A 6 29.86 -30.29 26.19
C ARG A 6 28.49 -29.74 26.57
N ALA A 7 28.48 -28.58 27.24
CA ALA A 7 27.28 -27.81 27.47
C ALA A 7 26.65 -27.42 26.12
N SER A 8 25.39 -27.81 25.92
CA SER A 8 24.55 -27.34 24.82
C SER A 8 24.36 -25.83 24.95
N ALA A 9 24.82 -25.07 23.96
CA ALA A 9 24.55 -23.65 23.88
C ALA A 9 23.03 -23.43 23.78
N SER A 10 22.48 -22.66 24.72
CA SER A 10 21.09 -22.19 24.66
C SER A 10 20.85 -21.44 23.34
N PRO A 11 19.70 -21.62 22.68
CA PRO A 11 19.38 -20.87 21.48
C PRO A 11 19.35 -19.36 21.79
N PRO A 12 19.76 -18.50 20.86
CA PRO A 12 19.75 -17.05 21.07
C PRO A 12 18.32 -16.58 21.39
N PRO A 13 18.16 -15.55 22.23
CA PRO A 13 16.84 -14.98 22.52
C PRO A 13 16.19 -14.51 21.22
N ASN A 14 14.95 -14.97 20.97
CA ASN A 14 14.17 -14.57 19.81
C ASN A 14 13.97 -13.04 19.81
N PRO A 15 14.01 -12.39 18.63
CA PRO A 15 13.92 -10.94 18.51
C PRO A 15 12.61 -10.41 19.13
N GLU A 16 12.69 -9.20 19.70
CA GLU A 16 11.53 -8.51 20.25
C GLU A 16 10.37 -8.49 19.25
N ALA A 17 9.29 -9.17 19.61
CA ALA A 17 8.10 -9.29 18.77
C ALA A 17 7.48 -7.91 18.51
N LYS A 18 7.68 -7.37 17.31
CA LYS A 18 6.87 -6.24 16.83
C LYS A 18 5.45 -6.74 16.60
N ARG A 19 4.50 -6.16 17.33
CA ARG A 19 3.07 -6.49 17.20
C ARG A 19 2.62 -6.34 15.74
N PRO A 20 1.91 -7.33 15.17
CA PRO A 20 1.37 -7.22 13.82
C PRO A 20 0.37 -6.07 13.75
N ARG A 21 0.48 -5.25 12.69
CA ARG A 21 -0.54 -4.25 12.34
C ARG A 21 -1.53 -4.89 11.37
N LEU A 22 -2.46 -5.68 11.89
CA LEU A 22 -3.62 -6.12 11.11
C LEU A 22 -4.57 -4.91 10.91
N GLY A 23 -5.22 -4.82 9.75
CA GLY A 23 -6.08 -3.69 9.38
C GLY A 23 -7.06 -3.29 10.50
N ASN A 24 -7.10 -2.00 10.82
CA ASN A 24 -7.94 -1.46 11.90
C ASN A 24 -9.42 -1.48 11.50
N GLY A 25 -10.11 -2.60 11.73
CA GLY A 25 -11.57 -2.62 11.88
C GLY A 25 -11.96 -2.52 13.37
N PRO A 26 -13.08 -1.85 13.73
CA PRO A 26 -13.40 -1.54 15.11
C PRO A 26 -13.43 -2.79 16.01
N ARG A 27 -12.93 -2.63 17.24
CA ARG A 27 -12.97 -3.65 18.30
C ARG A 27 -14.39 -3.75 18.84
N ASN A 28 -15.14 -4.76 18.43
CA ASN A 28 -16.31 -5.20 19.19
C ASN A 28 -16.01 -6.61 19.73
N GLY A 29 -15.85 -6.69 21.05
CA GLY A 29 -15.78 -7.96 21.75
C GLY A 29 -17.20 -8.48 21.98
N GLU A 30 -17.47 -9.70 21.58
CA GLU A 30 -18.58 -10.49 22.12
C GLU A 30 -18.00 -11.79 22.67
N SER A 31 -18.17 -11.97 23.98
CA SER A 31 -17.96 -13.25 24.67
C SER A 31 -19.06 -14.23 24.26
N PRO A 32 -18.79 -15.54 24.13
CA PRO A 32 -19.84 -16.51 23.84
C PRO A 32 -20.81 -16.59 25.04
N LYS A 33 -22.09 -16.30 24.77
CA LYS A 33 -23.18 -16.47 25.74
C LYS A 33 -23.36 -17.96 26.05
N ARG A 34 -23.37 -18.30 27.33
CA ARG A 34 -23.78 -19.61 27.85
C ARG A 34 -25.28 -19.81 27.60
N PHE A 35 -25.64 -20.95 27.05
CA PHE A 35 -27.00 -21.49 27.08
C PHE A 35 -27.39 -21.80 28.54
N ASN A 36 -28.52 -21.27 29.00
CA ASN A 36 -29.26 -21.78 30.16
C ASN A 36 -30.70 -22.04 29.69
N GLY A 37 -31.20 -23.25 29.99
CA GLY A 37 -32.53 -23.73 29.62
C GLY A 37 -33.69 -23.00 30.34
N PRO A 38 -34.94 -23.29 29.95
CA PRO A 38 -36.09 -22.47 30.33
C PRO A 38 -36.61 -22.84 31.72
N ALA A 39 -36.93 -21.84 32.52
CA ALA A 39 -37.81 -21.97 33.67
C ALA A 39 -39.11 -21.20 33.37
N ALA A 40 -40.23 -21.91 33.43
CA ALA A 40 -41.58 -21.38 33.23
C ALA A 40 -42.04 -20.54 34.43
N GLY A 41 -42.84 -19.49 34.19
CA GLY A 41 -43.54 -18.75 35.25
C GLY A 41 -44.10 -17.39 34.83
N ALA A 42 -45.39 -17.40 34.45
CA ALA A 42 -46.44 -16.37 34.49
C ALA A 42 -46.09 -14.85 34.59
N GLY A 43 -46.75 -14.04 33.74
CA GLY A 43 -46.92 -12.60 34.00
C GLY A 43 -47.32 -11.75 32.79
N ALA A 44 -48.50 -11.99 32.21
CA ALA A 44 -49.09 -11.09 31.21
C ALA A 44 -49.47 -9.75 31.86
N GLY A 45 -48.57 -8.76 31.77
CA GLY A 45 -48.75 -7.42 32.35
C GLY A 45 -47.46 -6.59 32.43
N ALA A 46 -46.28 -7.22 32.33
CA ALA A 46 -44.97 -6.54 32.40
C ALA A 46 -44.29 -6.29 31.03
N GLU A 47 -44.89 -6.72 29.93
CA GLU A 47 -44.25 -6.72 28.61
C GLU A 47 -44.15 -5.33 27.96
N ALA A 48 -45.14 -4.45 28.17
CA ALA A 48 -45.14 -3.11 27.56
C ALA A 48 -44.10 -2.15 28.17
N GLY A 49 -43.82 -2.25 29.49
CA GLY A 49 -42.81 -1.43 30.18
C GLY A 49 -41.37 -1.92 29.98
N SER A 50 -41.21 -3.22 29.71
CA SER A 50 -39.92 -3.87 29.39
C SER A 50 -39.45 -3.53 27.97
N SER A 51 -40.36 -3.56 26.99
CA SER A 51 -40.03 -3.25 25.58
C SER A 51 -39.63 -1.78 25.37
N ALA A 52 -40.28 -0.85 26.07
CA ALA A 52 -39.95 0.58 26.00
C ALA A 52 -38.55 0.89 26.59
N LYS A 53 -38.15 0.20 27.66
CA LYS A 53 -36.79 0.32 28.23
C LYS A 53 -35.73 -0.29 27.31
N ALA A 54 -36.01 -1.45 26.71
CA ALA A 54 -35.14 -2.10 25.74
C ALA A 54 -34.94 -1.22 24.50
N ALA A 55 -36.03 -0.69 23.92
CA ALA A 55 -36.00 0.23 22.78
C ALA A 55 -35.22 1.51 23.09
N LYS A 56 -35.39 2.09 24.29
CA LYS A 56 -34.63 3.28 24.73
C LYS A 56 -33.13 2.98 24.89
N MET A 57 -32.76 1.81 25.40
CA MET A 57 -31.36 1.39 25.48
C MET A 57 -30.75 1.14 24.09
N GLU A 58 -31.50 0.53 23.18
CA GLU A 58 -31.07 0.29 21.81
C GLU A 58 -30.89 1.61 21.04
N ALA A 59 -31.82 2.55 21.16
CA ALA A 59 -31.69 3.89 20.60
C ALA A 59 -30.43 4.61 21.12
N LYS A 60 -30.13 4.51 22.42
CA LYS A 60 -28.90 5.06 23.01
C LYS A 60 -27.64 4.39 22.44
N ARG A 61 -27.63 3.06 22.30
CA ARG A 61 -26.50 2.32 21.71
C ARG A 61 -26.27 2.71 20.25
N THR A 62 -27.35 2.84 19.48
CA THR A 62 -27.30 3.28 18.08
C THR A 62 -26.78 4.70 17.95
N ALA A 63 -27.28 5.64 18.76
CA ALA A 63 -26.80 7.02 18.77
C ALA A 63 -25.30 7.10 19.14
N HIS A 64 -24.86 6.35 20.15
CA HIS A 64 -23.45 6.27 20.53
C HIS A 64 -22.59 5.70 19.39
N ARG A 65 -23.03 4.62 18.74
CA ARG A 65 -22.33 4.02 17.60
C ARG A 65 -22.18 5.00 16.44
N LEU A 66 -23.25 5.71 16.06
CA LEU A 66 -23.22 6.73 15.01
C LEU A 66 -22.27 7.89 15.35
N LYS A 67 -22.27 8.35 16.61
CA LYS A 67 -21.32 9.35 17.09
C LYS A 67 -19.87 8.89 16.93
N MET A 68 -19.57 7.64 17.26
CA MET A 68 -18.23 7.08 17.11
C MET A 68 -17.83 6.93 15.64
N LYS A 69 -18.73 6.46 14.76
CA LYS A 69 -18.48 6.38 13.31
C LYS A 69 -18.16 7.76 12.72
N ARG A 70 -18.88 8.81 13.12
CA ARG A 70 -18.60 10.19 12.68
C ARG A 70 -17.24 10.70 13.14
N LYS A 71 -16.91 10.51 14.42
CA LYS A 71 -15.62 10.92 14.97
C LYS A 71 -14.45 10.20 14.27
N ASP A 72 -14.63 8.92 13.94
CA ASP A 72 -13.64 8.15 13.21
C ASP A 72 -13.47 8.63 11.76
N ARG A 73 -14.58 8.99 11.10
CA ARG A 73 -14.56 9.62 9.78
C ARG A 73 -13.83 10.97 9.81
N GLU A 74 -14.17 11.86 10.75
CA GLU A 74 -13.51 13.16 10.90
C GLU A 74 -12.00 13.01 11.10
N ARG A 75 -11.59 12.06 11.95
CA ARG A 75 -10.18 11.74 12.16
C ARG A 75 -9.49 11.20 10.89
N THR A 76 -10.18 10.37 10.13
CA THR A 76 -9.66 9.80 8.87
C THR A 76 -9.51 10.90 7.82
N LEU A 77 -10.52 11.75 7.64
CA LEU A 77 -10.47 12.92 6.75
C LEU A 77 -9.32 13.85 7.10
N ALA A 78 -9.14 14.17 8.38
CA ALA A 78 -8.03 15.02 8.83
C ALA A 78 -6.64 14.40 8.57
N LYS A 79 -6.54 13.07 8.51
CA LYS A 79 -5.26 12.35 8.37
C LYS A 79 -4.90 12.03 6.92
N THR A 80 -5.87 11.60 6.13
CA THR A 80 -5.64 11.04 4.78
C THR A 80 -6.51 11.68 3.71
N GLY A 81 -7.44 12.57 4.05
CA GLY A 81 -8.43 13.11 3.14
C GLY A 81 -9.57 12.13 2.85
N GLU A 82 -10.36 12.44 1.81
CA GLU A 82 -11.46 11.59 1.36
C GLU A 82 -10.93 10.28 0.76
N GLU A 83 -11.59 9.16 1.03
CA GLU A 83 -11.21 7.88 0.44
C GLU A 83 -11.64 7.79 -1.03
N PRO A 84 -10.90 7.08 -1.91
CA PRO A 84 -11.23 6.97 -3.33
C PRO A 84 -12.66 6.46 -3.60
N ILE A 85 -13.13 5.51 -2.79
CA ILE A 85 -14.48 4.93 -2.93
C ILE A 85 -15.60 5.98 -2.74
N ALA A 86 -15.34 7.10 -2.04
CA ALA A 86 -16.34 8.15 -1.91
C ALA A 86 -16.68 8.80 -3.25
N TYR A 87 -15.69 8.96 -4.14
CA TYR A 87 -15.91 9.46 -5.51
C TYR A 87 -16.60 8.42 -6.39
N ASP A 88 -16.27 7.13 -6.22
CA ASP A 88 -17.01 6.05 -6.87
C ASP A 88 -18.50 6.06 -6.50
N ILE A 89 -18.80 6.18 -5.20
CA ILE A 89 -20.17 6.25 -4.69
C ILE A 89 -20.89 7.48 -5.25
N LEU A 90 -20.23 8.63 -5.29
CA LEU A 90 -20.79 9.86 -5.85
C LEU A 90 -21.16 9.71 -7.33
N GLU A 91 -20.28 9.09 -8.13
CA GLU A 91 -20.48 8.88 -9.55
C GLU A 91 -21.58 7.83 -9.82
N MET A 92 -21.63 6.76 -9.02
CA MET A 92 -22.61 5.69 -9.19
C MET A 92 -24.02 6.10 -8.77
N LEU A 93 -24.16 6.78 -7.62
CA LEU A 93 -25.45 7.18 -7.06
C LEU A 93 -25.94 8.55 -7.60
N GLY A 94 -25.02 9.40 -8.06
CA GLY A 94 -25.31 10.78 -8.47
C GLY A 94 -25.24 11.78 -7.32
N ALA A 95 -24.81 13.01 -7.62
CA ALA A 95 -24.57 14.06 -6.62
C ALA A 95 -25.83 14.44 -5.83
N GLU A 96 -26.96 14.61 -6.51
CA GLU A 96 -28.24 14.95 -5.87
C GLU A 96 -28.68 13.88 -4.88
N LYS A 97 -28.54 12.60 -5.26
CA LYS A 97 -28.91 11.48 -4.40
C LYS A 97 -28.03 11.42 -3.16
N VAL A 98 -26.71 11.52 -3.33
CA VAL A 98 -25.77 11.53 -2.20
C VAL A 98 -26.07 12.72 -1.28
N GLN A 99 -26.26 13.92 -1.82
CA GLN A 99 -26.62 15.09 -1.03
C GLN A 99 -27.94 14.90 -0.26
N SER A 100 -28.96 14.29 -0.87
CA SER A 100 -30.22 13.98 -0.19
C SER A 100 -30.03 13.03 0.99
N ILE A 101 -29.18 12.00 0.85
CA ILE A 101 -28.87 11.04 1.92
C ILE A 101 -28.11 11.74 3.05
N LEU A 102 -27.15 12.61 2.71
CA LEU A 102 -26.38 13.38 3.70
C LEU A 102 -27.26 14.39 4.43
N ALA A 103 -28.19 15.05 3.73
CA ALA A 103 -29.15 15.97 4.32
C ALA A 103 -30.13 15.26 5.29
N ALA A 104 -30.46 14.00 5.03
CA ALA A 104 -31.25 13.17 5.94
C ALA A 104 -30.49 12.74 7.22
N GLY A 105 -29.19 13.06 7.31
CA GLY A 105 -28.39 12.96 8.52
C GLY A 105 -27.69 11.62 8.72
N ALA A 106 -26.93 11.54 9.83
CA ALA A 106 -25.98 10.45 10.10
C ALA A 106 -26.62 9.04 10.17
N ALA A 107 -27.91 8.96 10.54
CA ALA A 107 -28.63 7.69 10.57
C ALA A 107 -28.79 7.08 9.17
N LYS A 108 -28.86 7.92 8.13
CA LYS A 108 -28.93 7.52 6.72
C LYS A 108 -27.54 7.35 6.11
N GLU A 109 -26.61 8.23 6.43
CA GLU A 109 -25.21 8.14 5.98
C GLU A 109 -24.52 6.83 6.39
N PHE A 110 -24.78 6.35 7.61
CA PHE A 110 -24.20 5.14 8.18
C PHE A 110 -25.26 4.07 8.46
N GLU A 111 -26.31 4.03 7.64
CA GLU A 111 -27.39 3.05 7.73
C GLU A 111 -26.81 1.63 7.67
N ASP A 112 -27.22 0.76 8.60
CA ASP A 112 -26.93 -0.67 8.48
C ASP A 112 -27.92 -1.27 7.48
N LYS A 113 -27.79 -0.89 6.20
CA LYS A 113 -28.76 -1.13 5.13
C LYS A 113 -29.12 -2.61 4.98
N PHE A 114 -28.13 -3.48 5.11
CA PHE A 114 -28.30 -4.93 5.03
C PHE A 114 -27.79 -5.61 6.30
N SER A 115 -28.53 -6.59 6.80
CA SER A 115 -28.08 -7.38 7.95
C SER A 115 -26.92 -8.29 7.55
N LYS A 116 -26.03 -8.57 8.50
CA LYS A 116 -24.92 -9.50 8.27
C LYS A 116 -25.46 -10.87 7.86
N GLY A 117 -24.93 -11.41 6.77
CA GLY A 117 -25.33 -12.69 6.20
C GLY A 117 -26.39 -12.58 5.10
N THR A 118 -26.93 -11.39 4.84
CA THR A 118 -27.85 -11.15 3.71
C THR A 118 -27.15 -11.49 2.40
N GLU A 119 -27.79 -12.30 1.57
CA GLU A 119 -27.33 -12.60 0.21
C GLU A 119 -28.07 -11.71 -0.79
N LEU A 120 -27.31 -11.11 -1.70
CA LEU A 120 -27.78 -10.19 -2.72
C LEU A 120 -27.32 -10.69 -4.09
N GLU A 121 -28.19 -10.61 -5.09
CA GLU A 121 -27.81 -10.73 -6.49
C GLU A 121 -27.50 -9.33 -7.03
N LEU A 122 -26.30 -9.13 -7.56
CA LEU A 122 -25.74 -7.83 -7.91
C LEU A 122 -25.12 -7.88 -9.30
N VAL A 123 -25.32 -6.81 -10.08
CA VAL A 123 -24.58 -6.58 -11.33
C VAL A 123 -23.42 -5.64 -11.03
N ILE A 124 -22.20 -6.10 -11.27
CA ILE A 124 -21.00 -5.29 -11.05
C ILE A 124 -20.87 -4.25 -12.16
N GLU A 125 -20.77 -2.98 -11.79
CA GLU A 125 -20.71 -1.87 -12.75
C GLU A 125 -19.28 -1.41 -13.03
N ARG A 126 -18.39 -1.48 -12.03
CA ARG A 126 -17.02 -0.98 -12.11
C ARG A 126 -16.11 -1.57 -11.04
N LEU A 127 -14.82 -1.26 -11.11
CA LEU A 127 -13.84 -1.54 -10.06
C LEU A 127 -13.55 -0.27 -9.25
N SER A 128 -13.37 -0.44 -7.94
CA SER A 128 -12.78 0.57 -7.06
C SER A 128 -11.27 0.70 -7.29
N SER A 129 -10.63 1.74 -6.75
CA SER A 129 -9.16 1.85 -6.75
C SER A 129 -8.44 0.69 -6.05
N HIS A 130 -9.15 -0.06 -5.20
CA HIS A 130 -8.59 -1.21 -4.48
C HIS A 130 -8.83 -2.55 -5.20
N GLY A 131 -9.47 -2.52 -6.37
CA GLY A 131 -9.76 -3.72 -7.16
C GLY A 131 -11.01 -4.48 -6.72
N ASP A 132 -11.86 -3.88 -5.89
CA ASP A 132 -13.17 -4.46 -5.54
C ASP A 132 -14.20 -4.12 -6.62
N GLY A 133 -15.05 -5.09 -6.97
CA GLY A 133 -16.21 -4.85 -7.81
C GLY A 133 -17.26 -4.01 -7.06
N LEU A 134 -17.76 -2.97 -7.69
CA LEU A 134 -18.79 -2.09 -7.14
C LEU A 134 -20.10 -2.30 -7.89
N ALA A 135 -21.18 -2.52 -7.14
CA ALA A 135 -22.53 -2.65 -7.64
C ALA A 135 -23.47 -1.68 -6.92
N LYS A 136 -24.49 -1.19 -7.62
CA LYS A 136 -25.62 -0.53 -6.97
C LYS A 136 -26.56 -1.58 -6.38
N ALA A 137 -27.03 -1.34 -5.16
CA ALA A 137 -28.14 -2.09 -4.61
C ALA A 137 -29.43 -1.82 -5.40
N ALA A 138 -30.38 -2.76 -5.34
CA ALA A 138 -31.68 -2.63 -6.03
C ALA A 138 -32.47 -1.37 -5.64
N SER A 139 -32.23 -0.82 -4.45
CA SER A 139 -32.84 0.44 -4.00
C SER A 139 -32.31 1.68 -4.73
N GLY A 140 -31.19 1.58 -5.44
CA GLY A 140 -30.56 2.67 -6.18
C GLY A 140 -29.93 3.77 -5.31
N ASP A 141 -29.93 3.62 -3.98
CA ASP A 141 -29.44 4.59 -3.01
C ASP A 141 -28.22 4.11 -2.21
N TRP A 142 -27.67 2.94 -2.57
CA TRP A 142 -26.62 2.28 -1.81
C TRP A 142 -25.67 1.51 -2.71
N VAL A 143 -24.38 1.47 -2.37
CA VAL A 143 -23.36 0.72 -3.11
C VAL A 143 -22.96 -0.53 -2.33
N VAL A 144 -22.60 -1.60 -3.01
CA VAL A 144 -22.04 -2.83 -2.43
C VAL A 144 -20.68 -3.09 -3.07
N ALA A 145 -19.65 -3.20 -2.23
CA ALA A 145 -18.29 -3.56 -2.64
C ALA A 145 -18.06 -5.06 -2.43
N VAL A 146 -17.70 -5.74 -3.51
CA VAL A 146 -17.50 -7.19 -3.57
C VAL A 146 -16.11 -7.49 -4.16
N PRO A 147 -15.16 -7.99 -3.35
CA PRO A 147 -13.84 -8.35 -3.85
C PRO A 147 -13.90 -9.42 -4.94
N ARG A 148 -12.89 -9.46 -5.82
CA ARG A 148 -12.71 -10.49 -6.87
C ARG A 148 -13.84 -10.59 -7.88
N CYS A 149 -14.68 -9.56 -7.99
CA CYS A 149 -15.72 -9.46 -9.02
C CYS A 149 -15.33 -8.42 -10.07
N LEU A 150 -15.78 -8.62 -11.30
CA LEU A 150 -15.39 -7.81 -12.45
C LEU A 150 -16.60 -7.10 -13.09
N PRO A 151 -16.41 -5.92 -13.70
CA PRO A 151 -17.49 -5.19 -14.39
C PRO A 151 -18.20 -6.06 -15.43
N GLY A 152 -19.52 -6.03 -15.40
CA GLY A 152 -20.42 -6.81 -16.25
C GLY A 152 -20.86 -8.14 -15.66
N GLU A 153 -20.20 -8.65 -14.60
CA GLU A 153 -20.61 -9.90 -13.95
C GLU A 153 -21.90 -9.72 -13.13
N THR A 154 -22.78 -10.72 -13.18
CA THR A 154 -23.84 -10.89 -12.19
C THR A 154 -23.36 -11.86 -11.13
N VAL A 155 -23.35 -11.43 -9.87
CA VAL A 155 -22.80 -12.20 -8.76
C VAL A 155 -23.81 -12.34 -7.64
N ARG A 156 -23.74 -13.47 -6.92
CA ARG A 156 -24.34 -13.59 -5.59
C ARG A 156 -23.29 -13.23 -4.56
N ALA A 157 -23.60 -12.25 -3.71
CA ALA A 157 -22.68 -11.75 -2.69
C ALA A 157 -23.33 -11.75 -1.32
N LYS A 158 -22.55 -12.05 -0.28
CA LYS A 158 -23.01 -12.14 1.11
C LYS A 158 -22.46 -11.00 1.95
N VAL A 159 -23.35 -10.12 2.43
CA VAL A 159 -22.96 -8.94 3.20
C VAL A 159 -22.37 -9.33 4.55
N PHE A 160 -21.20 -8.78 4.88
CA PHE A 160 -20.58 -8.98 6.19
C PHE A 160 -20.42 -7.69 7.00
N GLY A 161 -20.55 -6.52 6.38
CA GLY A 161 -20.43 -5.23 7.07
C GLY A 161 -21.07 -4.07 6.32
N ASN A 162 -21.41 -3.02 7.07
CA ASN A 162 -21.94 -1.75 6.53
C ASN A 162 -21.04 -0.59 6.97
N GLU A 163 -20.67 0.22 5.99
CA GLU A 163 -19.86 1.42 6.14
C GLU A 163 -20.69 2.65 5.73
N ARG A 164 -20.02 3.80 5.60
CA ARG A 164 -20.67 5.01 5.09
C ARG A 164 -21.09 4.83 3.63
N LEU A 165 -22.39 4.93 3.36
CA LEU A 165 -23.01 4.89 2.03
C LEU A 165 -22.78 3.60 1.22
N HIS A 166 -22.17 2.57 1.81
CA HIS A 166 -21.93 1.31 1.14
C HIS A 166 -21.84 0.13 2.11
N SER A 167 -22.01 -1.08 1.57
CA SER A 167 -21.81 -2.34 2.28
C SER A 167 -20.63 -3.12 1.71
N LYS A 168 -20.01 -3.96 2.54
CA LYS A 168 -18.97 -4.91 2.14
C LYS A 168 -19.55 -6.31 2.13
N ALA A 169 -19.29 -7.06 1.06
CA ALA A 169 -19.80 -8.40 0.89
C ALA A 169 -18.71 -9.35 0.36
N ASP A 170 -18.83 -10.63 0.70
CA ASP A 170 -18.01 -11.69 0.14
C ASP A 170 -18.68 -12.26 -1.10
N LEU A 171 -17.90 -12.55 -2.15
CA LEU A 171 -18.37 -13.28 -3.33
C LEU A 171 -18.76 -14.71 -2.92
N VAL A 172 -20.01 -15.10 -3.21
CA VAL A 172 -20.51 -16.46 -3.03
C VAL A 172 -20.36 -17.24 -4.35
N GLU A 173 -20.91 -16.71 -5.44
CA GLU A 173 -20.80 -17.31 -6.77
C GLU A 173 -20.96 -16.25 -7.87
N ILE A 174 -20.41 -16.56 -9.05
CA ILE A 174 -20.65 -15.81 -10.27
C ILE A 174 -21.86 -16.46 -10.95
N VAL A 175 -23.00 -15.77 -10.93
CA VAL A 175 -24.27 -16.25 -11.51
C VAL A 175 -24.22 -16.14 -13.03
N LYS A 176 -23.68 -15.04 -13.56
CA LYS A 176 -23.49 -14.83 -15.01
C LYS A 176 -22.17 -14.10 -15.25
N PRO A 177 -21.32 -14.59 -16.18
CA PRO A 177 -20.13 -13.86 -16.61
C PRO A 177 -20.51 -12.58 -17.36
N ALA A 178 -19.57 -11.65 -17.51
CA ALA A 178 -19.77 -10.44 -18.30
C ALA A 178 -20.07 -10.79 -19.77
N ALA A 179 -21.18 -10.24 -20.31
CA ALA A 179 -21.51 -10.40 -21.72
C ALA A 179 -20.55 -9.59 -22.60
N GLU A 180 -20.13 -10.13 -23.74
CA GLU A 180 -19.25 -9.44 -24.70
C GLU A 180 -19.84 -8.12 -25.22
N SER A 181 -21.18 -8.01 -25.24
CA SER A 181 -21.92 -6.81 -25.66
C SER A 181 -22.02 -5.72 -24.58
N SER A 182 -21.43 -5.90 -23.40
CA SER A 182 -21.43 -4.87 -22.36
C SER A 182 -20.61 -3.65 -22.81
N SER A 183 -20.85 -2.47 -22.24
CA SER A 183 -20.13 -1.24 -22.66
C SER A 183 -18.64 -1.22 -22.30
N ALA A 184 -18.19 -2.05 -21.35
CA ALA A 184 -16.79 -2.23 -20.99
C ALA A 184 -16.54 -3.58 -20.26
N PRO A 185 -16.73 -4.74 -20.93
CA PRO A 185 -16.61 -6.04 -20.27
C PRO A 185 -15.16 -6.35 -19.96
N ILE A 186 -14.87 -6.69 -18.71
CA ILE A 186 -13.57 -7.25 -18.35
C ILE A 186 -13.69 -8.77 -18.36
N LYS A 187 -12.95 -9.42 -19.27
CA LYS A 187 -12.98 -10.88 -19.41
C LYS A 187 -12.24 -11.56 -18.24
N ARG A 188 -12.98 -12.36 -17.47
CA ARG A 188 -12.44 -13.30 -16.48
C ARG A 188 -11.76 -14.48 -17.18
N GLN A 189 -10.57 -14.84 -16.69
CA GLN A 189 -9.77 -15.98 -17.13
C GLN A 189 -9.20 -16.68 -15.88
N ASP A 190 -9.99 -17.51 -15.22
CA ASP A 190 -9.58 -18.18 -13.97
C ASP A 190 -8.43 -19.18 -14.19
N GLU A 191 -8.22 -19.65 -15.43
CA GLU A 191 -7.08 -20.46 -15.85
C GLU A 191 -5.72 -19.75 -15.69
N LEU A 192 -5.70 -18.41 -15.58
CA LEU A 192 -4.49 -17.63 -15.33
C LEU A 192 -4.06 -17.66 -13.85
N VAL A 193 -4.95 -18.10 -12.94
CA VAL A 193 -4.69 -18.09 -11.50
C VAL A 193 -3.61 -19.12 -11.15
N ARG A 194 -2.47 -18.64 -10.65
CA ARG A 194 -1.34 -19.49 -10.25
C ARG A 194 -1.28 -19.78 -8.75
N CYS A 195 -1.98 -19.00 -7.92
CA CYS A 195 -1.97 -19.15 -6.47
C CYS A 195 -3.19 -19.91 -5.97
N LYS A 196 -2.97 -21.06 -5.33
CA LYS A 196 -4.05 -21.85 -4.71
C LYS A 196 -4.81 -21.11 -3.59
N TYR A 197 -4.22 -20.06 -3.02
CA TYR A 197 -4.87 -19.22 -2.00
C TYR A 197 -5.54 -17.98 -2.56
N PHE A 198 -5.53 -17.74 -3.88
CA PHE A 198 -6.08 -16.52 -4.47
C PHE A 198 -7.52 -16.25 -4.03
N SER A 199 -8.30 -17.31 -3.83
CA SER A 199 -9.70 -17.22 -3.39
C SER A 199 -9.89 -16.91 -1.89
N SER A 200 -8.83 -16.84 -1.10
CA SER A 200 -8.91 -16.69 0.36
C SER A 200 -7.92 -15.69 0.94
N CYS A 201 -6.80 -15.46 0.28
CA CYS A 201 -5.76 -14.52 0.68
C CYS A 201 -6.15 -13.09 0.27
N SER A 202 -5.92 -12.11 1.13
CA SER A 202 -6.15 -10.69 0.83
C SER A 202 -5.07 -10.02 -0.03
N GLY A 203 -3.99 -10.75 -0.37
CA GLY A 203 -2.80 -10.17 -0.99
C GLY A 203 -2.94 -9.76 -2.45
N CYS A 204 -3.49 -10.62 -3.31
CA CYS A 204 -3.63 -10.39 -4.75
C CYS A 204 -5.10 -10.17 -5.13
N GLN A 205 -5.36 -9.33 -6.14
CA GLN A 205 -6.71 -9.00 -6.61
C GLN A 205 -6.96 -9.43 -8.06
N TYR A 206 -5.91 -9.58 -8.89
CA TYR A 206 -6.05 -9.60 -10.34
C TYR A 206 -5.55 -10.87 -11.05
N GLN A 207 -5.30 -11.98 -10.33
CA GLN A 207 -4.73 -13.19 -10.97
C GLN A 207 -5.62 -13.82 -12.05
N MET A 208 -6.92 -13.50 -12.07
CA MET A 208 -7.87 -13.93 -13.10
C MET A 208 -7.88 -13.04 -14.36
N LEU A 209 -7.00 -12.03 -14.44
CA LEU A 209 -6.97 -11.04 -15.51
C LEU A 209 -5.70 -11.19 -16.34
N SER A 210 -5.83 -11.03 -17.66
CA SER A 210 -4.68 -10.87 -18.54
C SER A 210 -3.83 -9.68 -18.08
N TYR A 211 -2.52 -9.74 -18.30
CA TYR A 211 -1.62 -8.71 -17.78
C TYR A 211 -1.90 -7.32 -18.36
N ASP A 212 -2.22 -7.25 -19.65
CA ASP A 212 -2.59 -5.98 -20.32
C ASP A 212 -3.84 -5.35 -19.69
N THR A 213 -4.82 -6.18 -19.31
CA THR A 213 -5.99 -5.70 -18.55
C THR A 213 -5.60 -5.13 -17.19
N GLN A 214 -4.64 -5.74 -16.48
CA GLN A 214 -4.14 -5.20 -15.20
C GLN A 214 -3.49 -3.83 -15.39
N LEU A 215 -2.68 -3.66 -16.44
CA LEU A 215 -2.02 -2.39 -16.77
C LEU A 215 -3.03 -1.30 -17.13
N ALA A 216 -4.07 -1.63 -17.90
CA ALA A 216 -5.16 -0.72 -18.25
C ALA A 216 -5.98 -0.30 -17.02
N ILE A 217 -6.27 -1.23 -16.11
CA ILE A 217 -6.93 -0.90 -14.83
C ILE A 217 -6.07 0.08 -14.03
N LYS A 218 -4.77 -0.17 -13.92
CA LYS A 218 -3.84 0.70 -13.17
C LYS A 218 -3.70 2.09 -13.79
N GLN A 219 -3.63 2.17 -15.11
CA GLN A 219 -3.64 3.45 -15.84
C GLN A 219 -4.92 4.24 -15.53
N ASN A 220 -6.07 3.55 -15.53
CA ASN A 220 -7.34 4.16 -15.19
C ASN A 220 -7.40 4.63 -13.73
N VAL A 221 -6.81 3.90 -12.78
CA VAL A 221 -6.71 4.32 -11.37
C VAL A 221 -5.90 5.61 -11.24
N VAL A 222 -4.76 5.73 -11.92
CA VAL A 222 -3.97 6.97 -11.97
C VAL A 222 -4.78 8.12 -12.55
N ARG A 223 -5.40 7.91 -13.72
CA ARG A 223 -6.24 8.91 -14.41
C ARG A 223 -7.35 9.44 -13.51
N ARG A 224 -8.09 8.54 -12.85
CA ARG A 224 -9.19 8.91 -11.93
C ARG A 224 -8.66 9.58 -10.66
N ALA A 225 -7.48 9.21 -10.17
CA ALA A 225 -6.86 9.88 -9.05
C ALA A 225 -6.60 11.36 -9.35
N PHE A 226 -6.00 11.66 -10.50
CA PHE A 226 -5.76 13.04 -10.91
C PHE A 226 -7.05 13.83 -11.15
N ALA A 227 -8.03 13.23 -11.83
CA ALA A 227 -9.33 13.86 -12.07
C ALA A 227 -10.07 14.22 -10.77
N ASN A 228 -10.01 13.38 -9.74
CA ASN A 228 -10.79 13.55 -8.51
C ASN A 228 -10.05 14.32 -7.41
N PHE A 229 -8.72 14.19 -7.33
CA PHE A 229 -7.95 14.66 -6.17
C PHE A 229 -7.09 15.89 -6.46
N ALA A 230 -6.69 16.14 -7.72
CA ALA A 230 -5.82 17.27 -8.04
C ALA A 230 -6.51 18.63 -7.86
N LYS A 231 -7.85 18.68 -8.01
CA LYS A 231 -8.62 19.94 -7.95
C LYS A 231 -8.07 20.99 -8.93
N LEU A 232 -7.70 20.52 -10.12
CA LEU A 232 -7.27 21.32 -11.26
C LEU A 232 -8.32 21.23 -12.36
N ASP A 233 -8.33 22.21 -13.26
CA ASP A 233 -9.06 22.09 -14.52
C ASP A 233 -8.52 20.87 -15.29
N PRO A 234 -9.39 19.96 -15.79
CA PRO A 234 -8.97 18.79 -16.56
C PRO A 234 -8.04 19.10 -17.74
N LEU A 235 -8.16 20.27 -18.36
CA LEU A 235 -7.29 20.69 -19.47
C LEU A 235 -5.83 20.94 -19.05
N LEU A 236 -5.57 21.06 -17.75
CA LEU A 236 -4.24 21.24 -17.18
C LEU A 236 -3.54 19.92 -16.88
N ILE A 237 -4.26 18.80 -16.96
CA ILE A 237 -3.75 17.47 -16.67
C ILE A 237 -3.61 16.75 -18.01
N PRO A 238 -2.39 16.40 -18.45
CA PRO A 238 -2.21 15.64 -19.67
C PRO A 238 -2.83 14.26 -19.55
N ASP A 239 -3.11 13.62 -20.69
CA ASP A 239 -3.56 12.24 -20.71
C ASP A 239 -2.58 11.33 -19.98
N THR A 240 -3.13 10.43 -19.17
CA THR A 240 -2.33 9.47 -18.41
C THR A 240 -1.68 8.48 -19.36
N LEU A 241 -0.36 8.43 -19.38
CA LEU A 241 0.43 7.53 -20.22
C LEU A 241 0.22 6.05 -19.82
N PRO A 242 0.43 5.09 -20.75
CA PRO A 242 0.31 3.67 -20.46
C PRO A 242 1.17 3.22 -19.28
N THR A 243 0.64 2.41 -18.38
CA THR A 243 1.38 1.90 -17.20
C THR A 243 2.67 1.19 -17.62
N ILE A 244 3.81 1.50 -16.98
CA ILE A 244 5.07 0.80 -17.20
C ILE A 244 4.91 -0.66 -16.72
N PRO A 245 5.09 -1.66 -17.60
CA PRO A 245 4.96 -3.07 -17.23
C PRO A 245 6.13 -3.51 -16.35
N SER A 246 5.87 -4.46 -15.46
CA SER A 246 6.92 -5.20 -14.76
C SER A 246 7.46 -6.31 -15.65
N PRO A 247 8.79 -6.47 -15.74
CA PRO A 247 9.37 -7.61 -16.44
C PRO A 247 8.96 -8.96 -15.84
N LEU A 248 8.72 -9.02 -14.53
CA LEU A 248 8.27 -10.23 -13.83
C LEU A 248 6.89 -10.03 -13.19
N GLN A 249 5.90 -10.81 -13.66
CA GLN A 249 4.53 -10.78 -13.14
C GLN A 249 4.32 -11.68 -11.90
N TYR A 250 5.23 -12.62 -11.69
CA TYR A 250 5.28 -13.56 -10.57
C TYR A 250 6.73 -13.67 -10.11
N SER A 251 6.96 -14.22 -8.93
CA SER A 251 8.30 -14.39 -8.36
C SER A 251 9.17 -13.13 -8.26
N TYR A 252 8.58 -11.93 -8.30
CA TYR A 252 9.29 -10.66 -8.27
C TYR A 252 9.54 -10.12 -6.85
N ARG A 253 8.79 -10.63 -5.86
CA ARG A 253 8.67 -10.00 -4.54
C ARG A 253 9.80 -10.42 -3.61
N THR A 254 10.74 -9.51 -3.37
CA THR A 254 11.97 -9.72 -2.59
C THR A 254 11.80 -9.58 -1.07
N LYS A 255 10.60 -9.24 -0.60
CA LYS A 255 10.28 -9.17 0.83
C LYS A 255 8.89 -9.71 1.13
N LEU A 256 8.84 -10.73 1.96
CA LEU A 256 7.62 -11.22 2.59
C LEU A 256 7.66 -11.00 4.10
N THR A 257 6.48 -10.72 4.64
CA THR A 257 6.30 -10.52 6.07
C THR A 257 5.09 -11.30 6.59
N PRO A 258 5.10 -12.64 6.58
CA PRO A 258 3.97 -13.40 7.13
C PRO A 258 3.82 -13.14 8.62
N HIS A 259 2.59 -13.19 9.11
CA HIS A 259 2.22 -12.91 10.48
C HIS A 259 1.61 -14.15 11.12
N PHE A 260 1.61 -14.18 12.44
CA PHE A 260 0.86 -15.17 13.22
C PHE A 260 0.25 -14.51 14.44
N GLU A 261 -0.81 -15.13 14.94
CA GLU A 261 -1.42 -14.81 16.23
C GLU A 261 -1.11 -15.88 17.26
N ILE A 262 -1.14 -15.52 18.54
CA ILE A 262 -1.09 -16.54 19.60
C ILE A 262 -2.45 -17.25 19.65
N PRO A 263 -2.48 -18.60 19.54
CA PRO A 263 -3.70 -19.39 19.69
C PRO A 263 -4.52 -19.03 20.92
N PHE A 264 -5.84 -19.15 20.82
CA PHE A 264 -6.78 -18.75 21.87
C PHE A 264 -6.53 -19.52 23.17
N GLU A 265 -6.21 -20.80 23.05
CA GLU A 265 -5.91 -21.75 24.12
C GLU A 265 -4.76 -21.22 24.98
N ILE A 266 -3.65 -20.84 24.34
CA ILE A 266 -2.47 -20.25 25.00
C ILE A 266 -2.82 -18.89 25.64
N ARG A 267 -3.63 -18.06 24.98
CA ARG A 267 -4.07 -16.76 25.53
C ARG A 267 -4.97 -16.92 26.77
N GLN A 268 -5.90 -17.88 26.73
CA GLN A 268 -6.86 -18.13 27.80
C GLN A 268 -6.17 -18.68 29.05
N GLU A 269 -5.23 -19.60 28.86
CA GLU A 269 -4.44 -20.17 29.94
C GLU A 269 -3.60 -19.10 30.65
N ARG A 270 -2.87 -18.26 29.92
CA ARG A 270 -2.09 -17.15 30.51
C ARG A 270 -2.94 -16.19 31.34
N ARG A 271 -4.20 -15.99 30.96
CA ARG A 271 -5.16 -15.20 31.75
C ARG A 271 -5.58 -15.94 33.02
N ARG A 272 -5.81 -17.25 32.96
CA ARG A 272 -6.17 -18.09 34.12
C ARG A 272 -5.03 -18.18 35.14
N THR A 273 -3.79 -18.29 34.68
CA THR A 273 -2.62 -18.46 35.56
C THR A 273 -2.07 -17.15 36.12
N ARG A 274 -2.67 -15.99 35.79
CA ARG A 274 -2.17 -14.63 36.13
C ARG A 274 -0.67 -14.45 35.83
N GLY A 275 -0.15 -15.14 34.81
CA GLY A 275 1.25 -15.07 34.43
C GLY A 275 2.23 -15.81 35.36
N LYS A 276 1.75 -16.66 36.28
CA LYS A 276 2.62 -17.62 37.00
C LYS A 276 2.97 -18.78 36.08
N GLU A 277 4.22 -19.24 36.14
CA GLU A 277 4.72 -20.38 35.35
C GLU A 277 3.83 -21.61 35.58
N THR A 278 3.39 -22.21 34.48
CA THR A 278 2.51 -23.38 34.47
C THR A 278 3.34 -24.62 34.18
N PRO A 279 3.10 -25.76 34.85
CA PRO A 279 3.79 -27.01 34.53
C PRO A 279 3.50 -27.39 33.08
N THR A 280 4.53 -27.81 32.35
CA THR A 280 4.54 -28.17 30.92
C THR A 280 3.67 -29.36 30.53
N SER A 281 2.86 -29.92 31.43
CA SER A 281 2.28 -31.26 31.32
C SER A 281 0.78 -31.34 30.95
N PHE A 282 0.13 -30.23 30.57
CA PHE A 282 -1.29 -30.22 30.14
C PHE A 282 -1.50 -30.04 28.63
N PHE A 283 -0.43 -30.02 27.84
CA PHE A 283 -0.51 -29.72 26.42
C PHE A 283 -0.62 -31.00 25.58
N SER A 284 -1.49 -31.01 24.57
CA SER A 284 -1.17 -31.74 23.34
C SER A 284 0.02 -31.04 22.67
N ASP A 285 0.99 -31.79 22.17
CA ASP A 285 2.17 -31.20 21.53
C ASP A 285 1.82 -30.44 20.23
N ASP A 286 0.67 -30.75 19.63
CA ASP A 286 0.17 -30.12 18.41
C ASP A 286 -0.82 -28.99 18.69
N VAL A 287 -0.31 -27.77 18.94
CA VAL A 287 -1.13 -26.55 18.85
C VAL A 287 -1.02 -26.02 17.44
N ASP A 288 -2.09 -26.08 16.67
CA ASP A 288 -2.13 -25.54 15.31
C ASP A 288 -2.09 -24.01 15.33
N VAL A 289 -1.11 -23.43 14.64
CA VAL A 289 -0.96 -21.98 14.50
C VAL A 289 -0.79 -21.63 13.02
N ALA A 290 -1.70 -20.79 12.53
CA ALA A 290 -1.60 -20.24 11.19
C ALA A 290 -0.47 -19.21 11.10
N VAL A 291 0.42 -19.41 10.13
CA VAL A 291 1.51 -18.49 9.80
C VAL A 291 1.40 -18.12 8.32
N GLY A 292 1.05 -16.87 8.04
CA GLY A 292 0.82 -16.43 6.67
C GLY A 292 0.27 -15.01 6.58
N PHE A 293 -0.77 -14.80 5.78
CA PHE A 293 -1.29 -13.46 5.46
C PHE A 293 -2.76 -13.32 5.86
N GLY A 294 -3.30 -12.10 5.83
CA GLY A 294 -4.70 -11.88 6.19
C GLY A 294 -5.67 -12.60 5.26
N ARG A 295 -6.70 -13.24 5.82
CA ARG A 295 -7.82 -13.78 5.05
C ARG A 295 -8.66 -12.65 4.47
N LEU A 296 -9.15 -12.81 3.24
CA LEU A 296 -10.07 -11.87 2.62
C LEU A 296 -11.38 -11.79 3.42
N GLY A 297 -11.90 -10.57 3.61
CA GLY A 297 -13.13 -10.32 4.39
C GLY A 297 -13.01 -10.56 5.89
N GLY A 298 -11.90 -11.13 6.37
CA GLY A 298 -11.68 -11.54 7.75
C GLY A 298 -10.57 -10.77 8.46
N LYS A 299 -10.43 -11.03 9.76
CA LYS A 299 -9.29 -10.53 10.58
C LYS A 299 -8.27 -11.61 10.89
N ASP A 300 -8.56 -12.86 10.52
CA ASP A 300 -7.75 -14.02 10.87
C ASP A 300 -6.61 -14.21 9.86
N VAL A 301 -5.56 -14.90 10.32
CA VAL A 301 -4.42 -15.28 9.49
C VAL A 301 -4.78 -16.54 8.71
N LEU A 302 -4.55 -16.51 7.40
CA LEU A 302 -4.56 -17.67 6.53
C LEU A 302 -3.17 -18.32 6.56
N ASP A 303 -3.12 -19.61 6.90
CA ASP A 303 -1.87 -20.37 6.88
C ASP A 303 -1.42 -20.59 5.43
N ILE A 304 -0.19 -20.17 5.10
CA ILE A 304 0.32 -20.13 3.72
C ILE A 304 1.76 -20.65 3.69
N GLU A 305 2.01 -21.78 3.03
CA GLU A 305 3.36 -22.33 2.86
C GLU A 305 4.14 -21.75 1.67
N GLU A 306 3.47 -21.14 0.71
CA GLU A 306 4.09 -20.61 -0.51
C GLU A 306 3.35 -19.37 -1.04
N CYS A 307 4.05 -18.50 -1.76
CA CYS A 307 3.47 -17.30 -2.36
C CYS A 307 3.97 -17.16 -3.81
N SER A 308 3.04 -17.23 -4.77
CA SER A 308 3.37 -17.21 -6.21
C SER A 308 4.06 -15.93 -6.68
N ILE A 309 3.89 -14.82 -5.96
CA ILE A 309 4.56 -13.55 -6.29
C ILE A 309 5.92 -13.39 -5.60
N ALA A 310 6.29 -14.25 -4.65
CA ALA A 310 7.57 -14.20 -3.96
C ALA A 310 8.67 -14.94 -4.71
N THR A 311 9.91 -14.49 -4.55
CA THR A 311 11.08 -15.11 -5.19
C THR A 311 11.18 -16.59 -4.81
N ALA A 312 11.78 -17.39 -5.69
CA ALA A 312 12.01 -18.81 -5.44
C ALA A 312 12.81 -19.03 -4.14
N THR A 313 13.79 -18.17 -3.87
CA THR A 313 14.61 -18.19 -2.66
C THR A 313 13.77 -18.00 -1.38
N ILE A 314 12.81 -17.06 -1.39
CA ILE A 314 11.87 -16.90 -0.27
C ILE A 314 10.97 -18.11 -0.11
N ASN A 315 10.40 -18.63 -1.21
CA ASN A 315 9.54 -19.81 -1.15
C ASN A 315 10.29 -21.07 -0.66
N GLY A 316 11.58 -21.19 -0.94
CA GLY A 316 12.42 -22.26 -0.38
C GLY A 316 12.63 -22.16 1.14
N ALA A 317 12.72 -20.94 1.68
CA ALA A 317 12.93 -20.72 3.13
C ALA A 317 11.64 -20.69 3.96
N LEU A 318 10.51 -20.30 3.36
CA LEU A 318 9.25 -20.06 4.06
C LEU A 318 8.75 -21.26 4.88
N PRO A 319 8.76 -22.52 4.38
CA PRO A 319 8.33 -23.67 5.18
C PRO A 319 9.13 -23.86 6.47
N ALA A 320 10.45 -23.68 6.41
CA ALA A 320 11.31 -23.82 7.58
C ALA A 320 11.08 -22.71 8.61
N GLU A 321 10.91 -21.46 8.17
CA GLU A 321 10.59 -20.34 9.07
C GLU A 321 9.21 -20.49 9.72
N ARG A 322 8.22 -21.02 8.98
CA ARG A 322 6.92 -21.38 9.56
C ARG A 322 7.06 -22.45 10.63
N GLN A 323 7.83 -23.50 10.38
CA GLN A 323 8.05 -24.57 11.35
C GLN A 323 8.74 -24.05 12.62
N LYS A 324 9.70 -23.11 12.51
CA LYS A 324 10.32 -22.45 13.67
C LYS A 324 9.29 -21.73 14.54
N VAL A 325 8.34 -21.02 13.92
CA VAL A 325 7.24 -20.37 14.65
C VAL A 325 6.36 -21.41 15.34
N LYS A 326 5.95 -22.47 14.62
CA LYS A 326 5.11 -23.55 15.17
C LYS A 326 5.77 -24.21 16.38
N CYS A 327 7.04 -24.60 16.28
CA CYS A 327 7.79 -25.21 17.38
C CYS A 327 8.00 -24.25 18.58
N ALA A 328 8.17 -22.95 18.33
CA ALA A 328 8.44 -21.96 19.37
C ALA A 328 7.18 -21.20 19.84
N ILE A 329 5.97 -21.57 19.41
CA ILE A 329 4.75 -20.79 19.61
C ILE A 329 4.49 -20.45 21.09
N LYS A 330 4.78 -21.41 21.98
CA LYS A 330 4.62 -21.27 23.44
C LYS A 330 5.54 -20.21 24.04
N SER A 331 6.71 -19.94 23.44
CA SER A 331 7.64 -18.90 23.90
C SER A 331 7.22 -17.47 23.55
N TYR A 332 6.35 -17.29 22.54
CA TYR A 332 5.97 -15.95 22.09
C TYR A 332 4.96 -15.33 23.05
N LYS A 333 5.25 -14.11 23.52
CA LYS A 333 4.33 -13.35 24.38
C LYS A 333 3.13 -12.79 23.61
N ASN A 334 3.36 -12.38 22.37
CA ASN A 334 2.37 -11.79 21.47
C ASN A 334 2.51 -12.41 20.08
N GLY A 335 1.49 -12.25 19.23
CA GLY A 335 1.65 -12.49 17.80
C GLY A 335 2.73 -11.59 17.23
N ALA A 336 3.37 -12.03 16.16
CA ALA A 336 4.48 -11.30 15.55
C ALA A 336 4.43 -11.41 14.03
N THR A 337 5.37 -10.71 13.41
CA THR A 337 5.64 -10.75 11.98
C THR A 337 7.00 -11.40 11.77
N VAL A 338 7.06 -12.41 10.91
CA VAL A 338 8.31 -13.02 10.45
C VAL A 338 8.80 -12.23 9.24
N LEU A 339 10.09 -11.91 9.18
CA LEU A 339 10.69 -11.27 8.01
C LEU A 339 11.36 -12.33 7.14
N LEU A 340 11.11 -12.31 5.84
CA LEU A 340 11.91 -12.99 4.84
C LEU A 340 12.30 -11.96 3.78
N ARG A 341 13.59 -11.60 3.72
CA ARG A 341 14.14 -10.68 2.72
C ARG A 341 15.12 -11.44 1.83
N ASP A 342 14.85 -11.44 0.53
CA ASP A 342 15.77 -11.93 -0.50
C ASP A 342 16.94 -10.94 -0.62
N SER A 343 18.17 -11.43 -0.48
CA SER A 343 19.40 -10.67 -0.57
C SER A 343 20.35 -11.34 -1.54
N LEU A 344 21.09 -10.56 -2.32
CA LEU A 344 22.23 -11.09 -3.07
C LEU A 344 23.29 -11.62 -2.10
N ARG A 345 23.97 -12.72 -2.46
CA ARG A 345 25.09 -13.24 -1.66
C ARG A 345 26.30 -12.31 -1.75
N SER A 346 26.63 -11.88 -2.97
CA SER A 346 27.61 -10.84 -3.25
C SER A 346 27.07 -9.85 -4.29
N PHE A 347 27.75 -8.73 -4.51
CA PHE A 347 27.33 -7.77 -5.54
C PHE A 347 27.60 -8.27 -6.97
N GLU A 348 28.41 -9.32 -7.08
CA GLU A 348 28.76 -10.03 -8.32
C GLU A 348 27.75 -11.13 -8.65
N SER A 349 26.91 -11.54 -7.67
CA SER A 349 25.84 -12.51 -7.87
C SER A 349 24.92 -12.12 -9.03
N LEU A 350 24.41 -13.14 -9.74
CA LEU A 350 23.37 -12.98 -10.75
C LEU A 350 22.08 -12.58 -10.04
N ALA A 351 21.53 -11.44 -10.43
CA ALA A 351 20.25 -10.94 -9.93
C ALA A 351 19.20 -10.95 -11.05
N GLU A 352 17.95 -10.74 -10.69
CA GLU A 352 16.80 -10.70 -11.62
C GLU A 352 16.89 -9.58 -12.67
N ASP A 353 17.83 -8.64 -12.50
CA ASP A 353 18.15 -7.58 -13.47
C ASP A 353 18.93 -8.08 -14.69
N LYS A 354 19.58 -9.26 -14.60
CA LYS A 354 20.32 -9.91 -15.69
C LYS A 354 19.53 -11.11 -16.18
N THR A 355 18.74 -10.94 -17.23
CA THR A 355 18.04 -12.05 -17.90
C THR A 355 19.06 -13.01 -18.52
N THR A 356 18.85 -14.32 -18.36
CA THR A 356 19.56 -15.35 -19.14
C THR A 356 18.56 -16.27 -19.82
N GLU A 357 18.90 -16.74 -21.02
CA GLU A 357 18.06 -17.62 -21.85
C GLU A 357 17.83 -19.02 -21.24
N ASN A 358 18.63 -19.41 -20.24
CA ASN A 358 18.64 -20.77 -19.66
C ASN A 358 18.04 -20.88 -18.26
N GLY A 359 17.27 -19.88 -17.80
CA GLY A 359 16.68 -19.90 -16.46
C GLY A 359 17.75 -19.81 -15.37
N ALA A 360 18.34 -18.62 -15.21
CA ALA A 360 19.30 -18.37 -14.13
C ALA A 360 18.67 -18.73 -12.77
N GLN A 361 19.27 -19.71 -12.09
CA GLN A 361 19.11 -19.87 -10.66
C GLN A 361 19.77 -18.64 -10.01
N TYR A 362 18.96 -17.72 -9.49
CA TYR A 362 19.44 -16.51 -8.85
C TYR A 362 20.33 -16.85 -7.66
N ASP A 363 21.48 -16.20 -7.57
CA ASP A 363 22.41 -16.44 -6.46
C ASP A 363 22.07 -15.51 -5.28
N THR A 364 20.97 -15.87 -4.59
CA THR A 364 20.43 -15.11 -3.47
C THR A 364 20.28 -15.98 -2.21
N GLU A 365 20.05 -15.32 -1.08
CA GLU A 365 19.75 -15.94 0.20
C GLU A 365 18.63 -15.20 0.96
N VAL A 366 18.00 -15.87 1.92
CA VAL A 366 16.98 -15.26 2.77
C VAL A 366 17.60 -14.77 4.07
N VAL A 367 17.44 -13.47 4.32
CA VAL A 367 17.77 -12.84 5.59
C VAL A 367 16.49 -12.61 6.40
N THR A 368 16.45 -13.16 7.61
CA THR A 368 15.29 -13.07 8.51
C THR A 368 15.52 -12.14 9.70
N ASN A 369 16.77 -11.79 10.00
CA ASN A 369 17.10 -10.81 11.02
C ASN A 369 16.89 -9.39 10.48
N HIS A 370 15.96 -8.65 11.09
CA HIS A 370 15.64 -7.27 10.72
C HIS A 370 16.83 -6.30 10.66
N LYS A 371 17.91 -6.55 11.42
CA LYS A 371 19.08 -5.67 11.51
C LYS A 371 20.27 -6.16 10.68
N ALA A 372 20.22 -7.37 10.13
CA ALA A 372 21.29 -7.86 9.27
C ALA A 372 21.30 -7.10 7.95
N GLY A 373 22.49 -6.86 7.39
CA GLY A 373 22.65 -6.24 6.08
C GLY A 373 22.11 -7.13 4.97
N VAL A 374 21.50 -6.52 3.96
CA VAL A 374 21.05 -7.15 2.73
C VAL A 374 21.62 -6.38 1.55
N LYS A 375 22.06 -7.14 0.55
CA LYS A 375 22.65 -6.61 -0.67
C LYS A 375 21.60 -6.62 -1.77
N GLU A 376 21.49 -5.49 -2.45
CA GLU A 376 20.67 -5.31 -3.63
C GLU A 376 21.51 -4.64 -4.73
N ARG A 377 21.05 -4.77 -5.97
CA ARG A 377 21.64 -4.11 -7.12
C ARG A 377 20.54 -3.61 -8.04
N VAL A 378 20.70 -2.40 -8.57
CA VAL A 378 19.83 -1.81 -9.57
C VAL A 378 20.71 -1.31 -10.71
N ASN A 379 20.63 -1.94 -11.88
CA ASN A 379 21.61 -1.78 -12.95
C ASN A 379 23.03 -2.08 -12.41
N ASP A 380 23.94 -1.12 -12.45
CA ASP A 380 25.30 -1.24 -11.91
C ASP A 380 25.43 -0.68 -10.49
N THR A 381 24.39 -0.01 -9.97
CA THR A 381 24.41 0.62 -8.64
C THR A 381 24.12 -0.42 -7.55
N LYS A 382 25.04 -0.52 -6.59
CA LYS A 382 25.02 -1.45 -5.47
C LYS A 382 24.40 -0.80 -4.23
N PHE A 383 23.60 -1.55 -3.48
CA PHE A 383 22.96 -1.08 -2.25
C PHE A 383 23.16 -2.09 -1.12
N ASP A 384 23.62 -1.60 0.03
CA ASP A 384 23.56 -2.27 1.32
C ASP A 384 22.55 -1.54 2.21
N SER A 385 21.74 -2.30 2.93
CA SER A 385 20.75 -1.79 3.87
C SER A 385 20.34 -2.87 4.88
N PRO A 386 19.73 -2.51 6.03
CA PRO A 386 19.19 -3.52 6.94
C PRO A 386 18.00 -4.23 6.29
N ALA A 387 17.88 -5.56 6.47
CA ALA A 387 16.77 -6.36 5.94
C ALA A 387 15.38 -5.84 6.32
N GLY A 388 15.27 -5.22 7.50
CA GLY A 388 14.05 -4.62 8.01
C GLY A 388 13.70 -3.28 7.38
N ALA A 389 14.67 -2.57 6.80
CA ALA A 389 14.49 -1.25 6.20
C ALA A 389 13.60 -1.29 4.95
N PHE A 390 13.19 -0.10 4.50
CA PHE A 390 12.48 0.05 3.25
C PHE A 390 13.49 0.03 2.10
N PHE A 391 13.21 -0.83 1.13
CA PHE A 391 13.79 -0.83 -0.21
C PHE A 391 12.75 -1.46 -1.12
N GLN A 392 12.75 -1.08 -2.40
CA GLN A 392 11.74 -1.53 -3.34
C GLN A 392 11.67 -3.07 -3.37
N ASN A 393 10.45 -3.61 -3.38
CA ASN A 393 10.20 -5.04 -3.23
C ASN A 393 10.15 -5.78 -4.57
N ASN A 394 10.23 -5.06 -5.69
CA ASN A 394 10.27 -5.60 -7.03
C ASN A 394 11.51 -5.03 -7.72
N ARG A 395 12.62 -5.78 -7.72
CA ARG A 395 13.87 -5.33 -8.32
C ARG A 395 13.81 -5.30 -9.85
N SER A 396 12.99 -6.18 -10.45
CA SER A 396 12.91 -6.34 -11.91
C SER A 396 12.43 -5.09 -12.66
N ILE A 397 11.51 -4.31 -12.09
CA ILE A 397 10.94 -3.12 -12.75
C ILE A 397 11.78 -1.85 -12.54
N LEU A 398 12.69 -1.82 -11.56
CA LEU A 398 13.45 -0.61 -11.21
C LEU A 398 14.23 -0.03 -12.39
N PRO A 399 14.88 -0.81 -13.27
CA PRO A 399 15.52 -0.28 -14.47
C PRO A 399 14.54 0.47 -15.39
N SER A 400 13.31 -0.04 -15.57
CA SER A 400 12.29 0.59 -16.41
C SER A 400 11.74 1.88 -15.78
N LEU A 401 11.49 1.86 -14.46
CA LEU A 401 11.05 3.05 -13.72
C LEU A 401 12.12 4.16 -13.76
N LEU A 402 13.37 3.82 -13.41
CA LEU A 402 14.49 4.75 -13.43
C LEU A 402 14.78 5.24 -14.84
N GLY A 403 14.67 4.38 -15.86
CA GLY A 403 14.80 4.76 -17.26
C GLY A 403 13.82 5.85 -17.66
N TYR A 404 12.54 5.71 -17.30
CA TYR A 404 11.54 6.74 -17.55
C TYR A 404 11.85 8.05 -16.81
N VAL A 405 12.18 7.98 -15.51
CA VAL A 405 12.55 9.18 -14.72
C VAL A 405 13.76 9.88 -15.35
N ARG A 406 14.80 9.13 -15.70
CA ARG A 406 16.02 9.62 -16.35
C ARG A 406 15.70 10.31 -17.68
N GLU A 407 14.88 9.69 -18.52
CA GLU A 407 14.44 10.25 -19.81
C GLU A 407 13.70 11.58 -19.62
N GLN A 408 12.75 11.63 -18.69
CA GLN A 408 11.97 12.85 -18.41
C GLN A 408 12.85 13.99 -17.89
N ILE A 409 13.84 13.67 -17.04
CA ILE A 409 14.82 14.66 -16.58
C ILE A 409 15.61 15.18 -17.78
N ILE A 410 16.21 14.31 -18.60
CA ILE A 410 17.01 14.73 -19.76
C ILE A 410 16.18 15.59 -20.72
N LEU A 411 14.95 15.16 -21.03
CA LEU A 411 14.04 15.84 -21.95
C LEU A 411 13.70 17.27 -21.50
N HIS A 412 13.62 17.51 -20.19
CA HIS A 412 13.18 18.79 -19.63
C HIS A 412 14.30 19.59 -18.94
N SER A 413 15.53 19.09 -18.94
CA SER A 413 16.73 19.73 -18.40
C SER A 413 17.36 20.76 -19.34
N THR A 414 16.78 21.03 -20.51
CA THR A 414 17.19 22.14 -21.38
C THR A 414 16.08 23.21 -21.42
N PRO A 415 16.43 24.51 -21.31
CA PRO A 415 15.45 25.56 -21.55
C PRO A 415 15.13 25.58 -23.05
N THR A 416 13.85 25.71 -23.41
CA THR A 416 13.46 25.94 -24.80
C THR A 416 14.01 27.30 -25.23
N PRO A 417 14.82 27.40 -26.30
CA PRO A 417 15.29 28.70 -26.76
C PRO A 417 14.09 29.56 -27.19
N THR A 418 14.00 30.77 -26.66
CA THR A 418 13.06 31.78 -27.14
C THR A 418 13.62 32.40 -28.44
N ALA A 419 12.73 32.88 -29.31
CA ALA A 419 13.09 33.39 -30.64
C ALA A 419 14.10 34.58 -30.61
N ASP A 420 14.31 35.20 -29.45
CA ASP A 420 15.18 36.37 -29.27
C ASP A 420 16.64 36.03 -28.87
N THR A 421 17.00 34.76 -28.66
CA THR A 421 18.36 34.36 -28.23
C THR A 421 19.13 33.52 -29.26
N ALA A 422 18.87 33.74 -30.55
CA ALA A 422 19.57 33.06 -31.66
C ALA A 422 21.05 33.47 -31.86
N ALA A 423 21.69 34.10 -30.88
CA ALA A 423 23.08 34.56 -30.99
C ALA A 423 23.86 34.38 -29.68
N ALA A 424 24.08 33.12 -29.28
CA ALA A 424 25.17 32.76 -28.38
C ALA A 424 25.57 31.29 -28.61
N GLU A 425 26.32 31.05 -29.68
CA GLU A 425 27.12 29.83 -29.83
C GLU A 425 28.33 29.90 -28.86
N SER A 426 28.10 29.66 -27.56
CA SER A 426 29.14 29.29 -26.59
C SER A 426 28.48 28.99 -25.24
N ASP A 427 28.78 27.82 -24.67
CA ASP A 427 28.25 27.21 -23.43
C ASP A 427 26.84 26.59 -23.51
N GLN A 428 26.83 25.28 -23.74
CA GLN A 428 25.70 24.38 -23.47
C GLN A 428 25.37 24.37 -21.96
N GLU A 429 24.74 25.41 -21.44
CA GLU A 429 24.23 25.40 -20.07
C GLU A 429 23.05 24.41 -19.95
N LYS A 430 23.32 23.19 -19.46
CA LYS A 430 22.27 22.28 -18.96
C LYS A 430 21.48 23.05 -17.88
N ALA A 431 20.17 23.21 -18.06
CA ALA A 431 19.27 23.83 -17.08
C ALA A 431 18.92 22.91 -15.89
N SER A 432 19.46 21.71 -15.81
CA SER A 432 19.44 20.97 -14.55
C SER A 432 20.82 20.43 -14.23
N ARG A 433 21.54 21.15 -13.37
CA ARG A 433 22.88 20.80 -12.88
C ARG A 433 22.84 20.15 -11.51
N TYR A 434 21.76 20.38 -10.76
CA TYR A 434 21.62 19.95 -9.38
C TYR A 434 20.39 19.08 -9.18
N LEU A 435 20.54 18.04 -8.37
CA LEU A 435 19.44 17.18 -7.93
C LEU A 435 19.24 17.32 -6.42
N VAL A 436 17.99 17.49 -6.00
CA VAL A 436 17.56 17.28 -4.63
C VAL A 436 16.64 16.07 -4.59
N ASP A 437 17.04 15.02 -3.89
CA ASP A 437 16.24 13.81 -3.69
C ASP A 437 15.60 13.90 -2.29
N ALA A 438 14.32 14.29 -2.24
CA ALA A 438 13.58 14.40 -1.00
C ALA A 438 12.94 13.06 -0.62
N TYR A 439 13.10 12.68 0.65
CA TYR A 439 12.76 11.33 1.16
C TYR A 439 13.66 10.25 0.54
N CYS A 440 14.95 10.55 0.38
CA CYS A 440 15.87 9.74 -0.40
C CYS A 440 16.08 8.30 0.14
N GLY A 441 15.69 8.02 1.40
CA GLY A 441 15.92 6.73 2.03
C GLY A 441 17.40 6.33 1.98
N SER A 442 17.71 5.16 1.41
CA SER A 442 19.08 4.66 1.21
C SER A 442 19.76 5.18 -0.07
N GLY A 443 19.16 6.15 -0.75
CA GLY A 443 19.75 6.84 -1.92
C GLY A 443 19.40 6.23 -3.28
N LEU A 444 18.24 5.61 -3.46
CA LEU A 444 17.89 4.95 -4.74
C LEU A 444 18.00 5.92 -5.94
N PHE A 445 17.22 7.01 -5.94
CA PHE A 445 17.26 7.99 -7.03
C PHE A 445 18.56 8.79 -7.02
N SER A 446 18.99 9.25 -5.83
CA SER A 446 20.24 9.98 -5.64
C SER A 446 21.43 9.32 -6.32
N LEU A 447 21.62 8.01 -6.11
CA LEU A 447 22.80 7.29 -6.58
C LEU A 447 22.63 6.78 -8.02
N CYS A 448 21.44 6.29 -8.39
CA CYS A 448 21.20 5.80 -9.76
C CYS A 448 21.11 6.90 -10.82
N LEU A 449 20.94 8.16 -10.43
CA LEU A 449 20.87 9.31 -11.34
C LEU A 449 22.06 10.27 -11.16
N ALA A 450 23.03 9.96 -10.29
CA ALA A 450 24.12 10.86 -9.93
C ALA A 450 24.96 11.34 -11.13
N ASP A 451 25.08 10.50 -12.16
CA ASP A 451 25.85 10.78 -13.36
C ASP A 451 25.21 11.84 -14.28
N LEU A 452 23.92 12.17 -14.07
CA LEU A 452 23.25 13.24 -14.80
C LEU A 452 23.55 14.64 -14.27
N PHE A 453 24.00 14.74 -13.01
CA PHE A 453 24.08 15.99 -12.27
C PHE A 453 25.51 16.30 -11.83
N GLU A 454 25.80 17.56 -11.62
CA GLU A 454 27.08 18.00 -11.07
C GLU A 454 27.16 17.79 -9.56
N GLN A 455 26.03 18.00 -8.86
CA GLN A 455 25.90 17.71 -7.44
C GLN A 455 24.50 17.18 -7.13
N VAL A 456 24.43 16.22 -6.22
CA VAL A 456 23.20 15.60 -5.73
C VAL A 456 23.13 15.80 -4.21
N SER A 457 21.97 16.23 -3.71
CA SER A 457 21.67 16.28 -2.28
C SER A 457 20.48 15.39 -1.95
N GLY A 458 20.72 14.29 -1.22
CA GLY A 458 19.65 13.48 -0.63
C GLY A 458 19.25 14.02 0.73
N VAL A 459 17.95 14.22 0.96
CA VAL A 459 17.41 14.67 2.24
C VAL A 459 16.45 13.62 2.80
N GLU A 460 16.72 13.19 4.04
CA GLU A 460 15.95 12.17 4.74
C GLU A 460 15.91 12.47 6.24
N ILE A 461 14.79 12.14 6.89
CA ILE A 461 14.59 12.35 8.34
C ILE A 461 15.21 11.21 9.16
N SER A 462 15.28 10.01 8.58
CA SER A 462 15.88 8.82 9.19
C SER A 462 17.41 8.87 9.13
N GLN A 463 18.03 9.08 10.30
CA GLN A 463 19.49 9.03 10.46
C GLN A 463 20.09 7.69 10.01
N ASP A 464 19.42 6.58 10.30
CA ASP A 464 19.85 5.26 9.84
C ASP A 464 19.87 5.20 8.31
N SER A 465 18.85 5.71 7.65
CA SER A 465 18.77 5.72 6.18
C SER A 465 19.88 6.59 5.56
N ILE A 466 20.16 7.76 6.14
CA ILE A 466 21.29 8.63 5.74
C ILE A 466 22.63 7.91 5.88
N LYS A 467 22.83 7.15 6.97
CA LYS A 467 24.06 6.37 7.16
C LYS A 467 24.25 5.38 6.01
N TYR A 468 23.21 4.63 5.66
CA TYR A 468 23.29 3.68 4.54
C TYR A 468 23.41 4.38 3.19
N ALA A 469 22.77 5.54 2.98
CA ALA A 469 22.93 6.31 1.75
C ALA A 469 24.39 6.77 1.54
N LYS A 470 25.07 7.21 2.60
CA LYS A 470 26.51 7.55 2.56
C LYS A 470 27.37 6.32 2.26
N THR A 471 27.14 5.22 2.97
CA THR A 471 27.85 3.95 2.71
C THR A 471 27.62 3.46 1.29
N ASN A 472 26.41 3.62 0.74
CA ASN A 472 26.10 3.24 -0.63
C ASN A 472 26.78 4.18 -1.65
N ALA A 473 26.92 5.47 -1.36
CA ALA A 473 27.70 6.36 -2.21
C ALA A 473 29.18 5.94 -2.28
N GLU A 474 29.78 5.66 -1.13
CA GLU A 474 31.15 5.15 -1.02
C GLU A 474 31.33 3.81 -1.76
N LEU A 475 30.38 2.88 -1.59
CA LEU A 475 30.35 1.57 -2.23
C LEU A 475 30.35 1.66 -3.77
N ASN A 476 29.76 2.71 -4.33
CA ASN A 476 29.68 2.95 -5.77
C ASN A 476 30.73 3.94 -6.28
N GLY A 477 31.60 4.48 -5.41
CA GLY A 477 32.55 5.52 -5.80
C GLY A 477 31.90 6.83 -6.26
N ILE A 478 30.66 7.10 -5.83
CA ILE A 478 29.92 8.30 -6.19
C ILE A 478 30.34 9.43 -5.24
N THR A 479 31.05 10.43 -5.77
CA THR A 479 31.66 11.53 -4.99
C THR A 479 30.89 12.85 -5.07
N ASN A 480 29.95 12.97 -6.01
CA ASN A 480 29.11 14.15 -6.20
C ASN A 480 27.76 14.08 -5.48
N ALA A 481 27.56 13.11 -4.58
CA ALA A 481 26.34 12.95 -3.81
C ALA A 481 26.58 13.19 -2.31
N GLN A 482 25.82 14.12 -1.73
CA GLN A 482 25.81 14.42 -0.30
C GLN A 482 24.46 14.08 0.34
N PHE A 483 24.48 13.60 1.57
CA PHE A 483 23.28 13.17 2.29
C PHE A 483 23.12 13.94 3.59
N LEU A 484 22.00 14.63 3.70
CA LEU A 484 21.68 15.55 4.79
C LEU A 484 20.53 14.98 5.61
N ALA A 485 20.76 14.85 6.92
CA ALA A 485 19.67 14.62 7.84
C ALA A 485 18.87 15.93 7.99
N GLY A 486 17.63 15.91 7.50
CA GLY A 486 16.72 17.06 7.56
C GLY A 486 15.80 16.99 8.77
N ASN A 487 15.61 18.11 9.46
CA ASN A 487 14.45 18.29 10.33
C ASN A 487 13.24 18.53 9.43
N ALA A 488 12.08 17.95 9.76
CA ALA A 488 10.87 18.07 8.93
C ALA A 488 10.44 19.53 8.69
N GLU A 489 10.79 20.43 9.62
CA GLU A 489 10.43 21.85 9.59
C GLU A 489 11.20 22.65 8.54
N ASP A 490 12.45 22.26 8.25
CA ASP A 490 13.42 23.00 7.42
C ASP A 490 14.28 22.04 6.57
N ILE A 491 13.62 21.25 5.72
CA ILE A 491 14.20 20.18 4.89
C ILE A 491 15.20 20.74 3.87
N PHE A 492 14.91 21.92 3.28
CA PHE A 492 15.75 22.51 2.23
C PHE A 492 16.71 23.61 2.71
N ALA A 493 16.73 23.95 4.01
CA ALA A 493 17.52 25.09 4.51
C ALA A 493 19.04 25.00 4.25
N LYS A 494 19.57 23.80 4.03
CA LYS A 494 20.99 23.54 3.74
C LYS A 494 21.28 23.40 2.24
N ILE A 495 20.26 23.49 1.39
CA ILE A 495 20.41 23.39 -0.07
C ILE A 495 20.66 24.79 -0.62
N ALA A 496 21.84 24.99 -1.20
CA ALA A 496 22.27 26.29 -1.77
C ALA A 496 22.24 26.29 -3.31
N TYR A 497 21.46 25.40 -3.93
CA TYR A 497 21.41 25.27 -5.38
C TYR A 497 20.54 26.37 -6.03
N PRO A 498 20.97 26.96 -7.17
CA PRO A 498 20.13 27.85 -7.96
C PRO A 498 18.84 27.16 -8.41
N SER A 499 17.69 27.79 -8.17
CA SER A 499 16.38 27.19 -8.41
C SER A 499 16.14 26.85 -9.88
N ASP A 500 16.60 27.72 -10.79
CA ASP A 500 16.58 27.59 -12.24
C ASP A 500 17.45 26.44 -12.78
N LYS A 501 18.37 25.89 -11.96
CA LYS A 501 19.26 24.79 -12.31
C LYS A 501 19.02 23.52 -11.49
N THR A 502 17.92 23.47 -10.73
CA THR A 502 17.62 22.41 -9.77
C THR A 502 16.44 21.54 -10.21
N THR A 503 16.62 20.23 -10.19
CA THR A 503 15.55 19.23 -10.22
C THR A 503 15.30 18.70 -8.81
N VAL A 504 14.04 18.56 -8.42
CA VAL A 504 13.65 17.87 -7.18
C VAL A 504 12.94 16.56 -7.51
N ILE A 505 13.41 15.45 -6.94
CA ILE A 505 12.67 14.18 -6.90
C ILE A 505 12.00 14.07 -5.53
N ILE A 506 10.75 13.61 -5.51
CA ILE A 506 9.97 13.42 -4.28
C ILE A 506 9.46 11.98 -4.26
N ASP A 507 9.80 11.20 -3.23
CA ASP A 507 9.24 9.85 -2.99
C ASP A 507 8.68 9.75 -1.55
N PRO A 508 7.53 10.40 -1.27
CA PRO A 508 7.04 10.55 0.08
C PRO A 508 6.35 9.27 0.57
N PRO A 509 6.14 9.12 1.89
CA PRO A 509 5.34 8.03 2.43
C PRO A 509 3.89 8.06 1.90
N ARG A 510 3.13 6.95 2.06
CA ARG A 510 1.73 6.78 1.59
C ARG A 510 0.73 7.90 1.93
N ARG A 511 1.05 8.79 2.88
CA ARG A 511 0.21 9.95 3.24
C ARG A 511 0.43 11.17 2.34
N GLY A 512 1.42 11.12 1.44
CA GLY A 512 1.92 12.24 0.65
C GLY A 512 2.81 13.18 1.47
N CYS A 513 3.09 14.33 0.86
CA CYS A 513 3.76 15.46 1.48
C CYS A 513 2.83 16.14 2.49
N ASP A 514 3.41 16.74 3.53
CA ASP A 514 2.68 17.68 4.38
C ASP A 514 2.79 19.11 3.84
N GLU A 515 1.94 19.99 4.36
CA GLU A 515 1.85 21.38 3.93
C GLU A 515 3.16 22.14 4.14
N ALA A 516 3.91 21.82 5.20
CA ALA A 516 5.21 22.41 5.47
C ALA A 516 6.23 22.05 4.38
N PHE A 517 6.27 20.79 3.94
CA PHE A 517 7.11 20.37 2.83
C PHE A 517 6.74 21.08 1.52
N ILE A 518 5.45 21.12 1.17
CA ILE A 518 4.99 21.75 -0.08
C ILE A 518 5.32 23.26 -0.07
N ARG A 519 5.14 23.94 1.06
CA ARG A 519 5.54 25.35 1.21
C ARG A 519 7.03 25.55 0.93
N GLN A 520 7.89 24.72 1.54
CA GLN A 520 9.33 24.82 1.35
C GLN A 520 9.76 24.47 -0.08
N LEU A 521 9.09 23.49 -0.72
CA LEU A 521 9.33 23.15 -2.13
C LEU A 521 9.00 24.33 -3.05
N LEU A 522 7.88 25.01 -2.79
CA LEU A 522 7.49 26.21 -3.53
C LEU A 522 8.39 27.42 -3.24
N GLU A 523 9.07 27.47 -2.10
CA GLU A 523 10.09 28.48 -1.77
C GLU A 523 11.43 28.19 -2.46
N LEU A 524 11.84 26.91 -2.51
CA LEU A 524 13.00 26.47 -3.29
C LEU A 524 12.76 26.71 -4.79
N ASP A 525 11.51 26.58 -5.23
CA ASP A 525 11.03 26.90 -6.57
C ASP A 525 11.85 26.24 -7.70
N PRO A 526 12.11 24.92 -7.63
CA PRO A 526 12.98 24.23 -8.57
C PRO A 526 12.44 24.28 -10.01
N TRP A 527 13.35 24.21 -10.98
CA TRP A 527 13.00 24.18 -12.40
C TRP A 527 12.11 22.99 -12.78
N LEU A 528 12.43 21.82 -12.24
CA LEU A 528 11.75 20.56 -12.54
C LEU A 528 11.44 19.80 -11.24
N ILE A 529 10.26 19.19 -11.17
CA ILE A 529 9.88 18.29 -10.08
C ILE A 529 9.43 16.95 -10.66
N VAL A 530 10.00 15.86 -10.17
CA VAL A 530 9.54 14.50 -10.45
C VAL A 530 8.96 13.92 -9.16
N TYR A 531 7.64 13.79 -9.11
CA TYR A 531 6.95 13.22 -7.97
C TYR A 531 6.68 11.73 -8.23
N VAL A 532 7.31 10.85 -7.46
CA VAL A 532 7.08 9.41 -7.42
C VAL A 532 6.21 9.05 -6.20
N SER A 533 5.24 8.15 -6.34
CA SER A 533 4.39 7.78 -5.20
C SER A 533 3.68 6.44 -5.31
N CYS A 534 3.74 5.67 -4.23
CA CYS A 534 2.94 4.46 -4.06
C CYS A 534 1.45 4.72 -3.75
N ASN A 535 1.04 5.98 -3.61
CA ASN A 535 -0.36 6.38 -3.45
C ASN A 535 -0.71 7.55 -4.37
N VAL A 536 -1.23 7.21 -5.55
CA VAL A 536 -1.61 8.16 -6.60
C VAL A 536 -2.68 9.17 -6.17
N HIS A 537 -3.49 8.86 -5.15
CA HIS A 537 -4.53 9.77 -4.66
C HIS A 537 -3.95 10.93 -3.85
N THR A 538 -2.99 10.63 -2.95
CA THR A 538 -2.27 11.68 -2.21
C THR A 538 -1.28 12.41 -3.11
N GLN A 539 -0.66 11.72 -4.08
CA GLN A 539 0.14 12.35 -5.12
C GLN A 539 -0.67 13.39 -5.90
N ALA A 540 -1.84 13.01 -6.43
CA ALA A 540 -2.71 13.93 -7.16
C ALA A 540 -3.09 15.15 -6.32
N ARG A 541 -3.47 14.96 -5.04
CA ARG A 541 -3.74 16.06 -4.09
C ARG A 541 -2.56 17.03 -4.00
N ASP A 542 -1.37 16.50 -3.77
CA ASP A 542 -0.16 17.30 -3.54
C ASP A 542 0.27 18.02 -4.83
N VAL A 543 0.24 17.32 -5.97
CA VAL A 543 0.47 17.91 -7.29
C VAL A 543 -0.49 19.07 -7.54
N GLY A 544 -1.76 18.92 -7.19
CA GLY A 544 -2.75 19.99 -7.26
C GLY A 544 -2.38 21.22 -6.43
N GLN A 545 -1.76 21.04 -5.27
CA GLN A 545 -1.25 22.15 -4.44
C GLN A 545 0.01 22.77 -5.06
N ILE A 546 0.93 21.96 -5.57
CA ILE A 546 2.17 22.43 -6.22
C ILE A 546 1.86 23.25 -7.48
N VAL A 547 0.94 22.78 -8.33
CA VAL A 547 0.52 23.46 -9.56
C VAL A 547 -0.10 24.82 -9.27
N ARG A 548 -0.99 24.91 -8.27
CA ARG A 548 -1.62 26.20 -7.87
C ARG A 548 -0.67 27.12 -7.11
N GLY A 549 0.35 26.59 -6.46
CA GLY A 549 1.27 27.38 -5.64
C GLY A 549 0.54 28.10 -4.50
N ARG A 550 0.88 29.38 -4.27
CA ARG A 550 0.28 30.23 -3.21
C ARG A 550 -0.96 31.00 -3.67
N SER A 551 -1.38 30.86 -4.93
CA SER A 551 -2.57 31.55 -5.46
C SER A 551 -3.83 30.97 -4.80
N ALA A 552 -4.49 31.80 -3.98
CA ALA A 552 -5.72 31.43 -3.27
C ALA A 552 -6.94 31.34 -4.20
N ASP A 553 -6.89 32.00 -5.36
CA ASP A 553 -7.94 32.04 -6.38
C ASP A 553 -7.73 31.03 -7.53
N GLY A 554 -6.56 30.37 -7.58
CA GLY A 554 -6.21 29.37 -8.59
C GLY A 554 -5.99 29.93 -10.01
N GLN A 555 -5.94 31.25 -10.17
CA GLN A 555 -5.78 31.92 -11.47
C GLN A 555 -4.33 31.90 -11.95
N GLU A 556 -3.36 32.01 -11.04
CA GLU A 556 -1.93 31.94 -11.35
C GLU A 556 -1.35 30.57 -10.97
N ARG A 557 -0.98 29.82 -12.01
CA ARG A 557 -0.31 28.53 -11.86
C ARG A 557 1.19 28.74 -11.66
N ARG A 558 1.81 27.96 -10.77
CA ARG A 558 3.27 27.95 -10.56
C ARG A 558 3.99 26.90 -11.39
N TYR A 559 3.37 25.73 -11.57
CA TYR A 559 3.92 24.61 -12.33
C TYR A 559 2.93 24.10 -13.36
N ASP A 560 3.42 23.59 -14.48
CA ASP A 560 2.64 22.81 -15.44
C ASP A 560 2.91 21.31 -15.26
N VAL A 561 1.87 20.49 -15.41
CA VAL A 561 1.99 19.03 -15.43
C VAL A 561 2.41 18.61 -16.83
N LEU A 562 3.61 18.06 -16.97
CA LEU A 562 4.16 17.62 -18.25
C LEU A 562 3.75 16.20 -18.60
N SER A 563 3.77 15.30 -17.62
CA SER A 563 3.40 13.90 -17.83
C SER A 563 2.90 13.26 -16.53
N VAL A 564 1.98 12.30 -16.69
CA VAL A 564 1.46 11.47 -15.60
C VAL A 564 1.44 10.02 -16.07
N ARG A 565 2.05 9.12 -15.31
CA ARG A 565 2.18 7.71 -15.68
C ARG A 565 2.15 6.80 -14.45
N GLY A 566 1.64 5.58 -14.59
CA GLY A 566 1.78 4.53 -13.57
C GLY A 566 2.95 3.60 -13.87
N ALA A 567 3.48 2.92 -12.85
CA ALA A 567 4.40 1.80 -12.96
C ALA A 567 3.92 0.63 -12.12
N ASP A 568 3.96 -0.57 -12.69
CA ASP A 568 3.45 -1.76 -12.04
C ASP A 568 4.50 -2.42 -11.12
N LEU A 569 4.79 -1.80 -9.98
CA LEU A 569 5.69 -2.40 -8.99
C LEU A 569 5.13 -3.67 -8.34
N PHE A 570 3.81 -3.89 -8.44
CA PHE A 570 3.13 -4.99 -7.77
C PHE A 570 2.10 -5.68 -8.70
N PRO A 571 2.57 -6.44 -9.71
CA PRO A 571 1.69 -7.25 -10.55
C PRO A 571 0.77 -8.15 -9.72
N GLN A 572 -0.40 -8.51 -10.27
CA GLN A 572 -1.45 -9.28 -9.59
C GLN A 572 -2.17 -8.53 -8.44
N THR A 573 -1.75 -7.32 -8.10
CA THR A 573 -2.37 -6.48 -7.08
C THR A 573 -2.93 -5.17 -7.67
N HIS A 574 -3.79 -4.50 -6.91
CA HIS A 574 -4.32 -3.17 -7.27
C HIS A 574 -3.32 -2.03 -7.18
N HIS A 575 -2.17 -2.22 -6.52
CA HIS A 575 -1.21 -1.15 -6.32
C HIS A 575 -0.59 -0.68 -7.65
N VAL A 576 -0.42 0.63 -7.78
CA VAL A 576 0.26 1.30 -8.88
C VAL A 576 1.14 2.41 -8.30
N GLU A 577 2.38 2.46 -8.76
CA GLU A 577 3.32 3.54 -8.42
C GLU A 577 3.13 4.67 -9.44
N GLY A 578 2.78 5.87 -9.01
CA GLY A 578 2.61 7.01 -9.90
C GLY A 578 3.91 7.77 -10.10
N VAL A 579 4.17 8.22 -11.33
CA VAL A 579 5.22 9.20 -11.66
C VAL A 579 4.56 10.39 -12.33
N CYS A 580 4.74 11.57 -11.74
CA CYS A 580 4.24 12.84 -12.26
C CYS A 580 5.41 13.81 -12.45
N VAL A 581 5.54 14.39 -13.64
CA VAL A 581 6.59 15.35 -13.96
C VAL A 581 5.97 16.73 -14.07
N LEU A 582 6.56 17.68 -13.37
CA LEU A 582 6.11 19.07 -13.28
C LEU A 582 7.26 19.99 -13.66
N LYS A 583 6.96 21.06 -14.39
CA LYS A 583 7.96 22.08 -14.74
C LYS A 583 7.49 23.46 -14.33
N ARG A 584 8.41 24.25 -13.79
CA ARG A 584 8.12 25.62 -13.38
C ARG A 584 7.67 26.45 -14.58
N ARG A 585 6.59 27.22 -14.42
CA ARG A 585 6.13 28.16 -15.44
C ARG A 585 7.10 29.34 -15.52
N GLN A 586 7.39 29.77 -16.74
CA GLN A 586 8.19 30.97 -17.02
C GLN A 586 7.36 32.23 -16.84
#